data_AF-A0A4Y9Y1S8-F1
#
_entry.id   AF-A0A4Y9Y1S8-F1
#
_cell.length_a   1.000
_cell.length_b   1.000
_cell.length_c   1.000
_cell.angle_alpha   90.00
_cell.angle_beta   90.00
_cell.angle_gamma   90.00
#
_symmetry.space_group_name_H-M   'P 1'
#
loop_
_entity.id
_entity.type
_entity.pdbx_description
1 polymer ?
#
loop_
_entity_poly.entity_id
_entity_poly.type
_entity_poly.pdbx_seq_one_letter_code
_entity_poly.pdbx_strand_id
1 'polypeptide(L)'
;MSFATSNGHPGVFEDTRPAVQDNNLLGKFELSGIVPAPHGVPRIAVAFNVDANGIFNVSVADKTTGQSNRITITNDKARLPKEEIGRMINEAEKYKPKGEAAAARITSKNGLESYAYNLRNSLTDEKLAGKFNLLDESELESAVNDAISWLDA
;
A
#
# COMPACT_ATOMS: atom_id res chain seq x y z
N MET A 1 -10.41 10.07 1.69
CA MET A 1 -9.97 9.46 0.43
C MET A 1 -8.66 8.76 0.66
N SER A 2 -8.46 7.60 0.05
CA SER A 2 -7.24 6.80 0.16
C SER A 2 -6.79 6.35 -1.23
N PHE A 3 -5.49 6.08 -1.37
CA PHE A 3 -4.92 5.40 -2.53
C PHE A 3 -4.53 4.00 -2.11
N ALA A 4 -5.00 3.02 -2.86
CA ALA A 4 -4.72 1.62 -2.60
C ALA A 4 -4.71 0.83 -3.91
N THR A 5 -4.10 -0.35 -3.87
CA THR A 5 -4.17 -1.32 -4.97
C THR A 5 -5.31 -2.31 -4.69
N SER A 6 -6.15 -2.57 -5.70
CA SER A 6 -7.18 -3.62 -5.66
C SER A 6 -7.03 -4.48 -6.91
N ASN A 7 -6.89 -5.80 -6.73
CA ASN A 7 -6.58 -6.76 -7.79
C ASN A 7 -5.37 -6.36 -8.66
N GLY A 8 -4.33 -5.81 -8.04
CA GLY A 8 -3.10 -5.38 -8.74
C GLY A 8 -3.20 -4.02 -9.44
N HIS A 9 -4.35 -3.35 -9.42
CA HIS A 9 -4.53 -2.05 -10.07
C HIS A 9 -4.61 -0.91 -9.04
N PRO A 10 -3.84 0.18 -9.20
CA PRO A 10 -3.93 1.33 -8.32
C PRO A 10 -5.24 2.12 -8.52
N GLY A 11 -5.88 2.52 -7.43
CA GLY A 11 -7.13 3.26 -7.45
C GLY A 11 -7.29 4.23 -6.28
N VAL A 12 -8.19 5.20 -6.45
CA VAL A 12 -8.62 6.14 -5.42
C VAL A 12 -9.96 5.73 -4.89
N PHE A 13 -10.06 5.66 -3.57
CA PHE A 13 -11.26 5.25 -2.86
C PHE A 13 -11.77 6.36 -1.95
N GLU A 14 -13.08 6.46 -1.86
CA GLU A 14 -13.80 7.28 -0.89
C GLU A 14 -14.45 6.36 0.12
N ASP A 15 -13.94 6.38 1.35
CA ASP A 15 -14.50 5.90 2.63
C ASP A 15 -13.33 5.68 3.61
N THR A 16 -13.63 5.37 4.87
CA THR A 16 -12.74 5.10 5.99
C THR A 16 -12.80 3.65 6.46
N ARG A 17 -13.52 2.76 5.76
CA ARG A 17 -13.54 1.34 6.15
C ARG A 17 -12.16 0.71 5.98
N PRO A 18 -11.76 -0.21 6.89
CA PRO A 18 -10.41 -0.78 6.90
C PRO A 18 -10.05 -1.59 5.64
N ALA A 19 -11.03 -2.28 5.05
CA ALA A 19 -10.81 -3.10 3.88
C ALA A 19 -11.10 -2.31 2.60
N VAL A 20 -10.11 -2.22 1.71
CA VAL A 20 -10.17 -1.46 0.46
C VAL A 20 -11.32 -1.91 -0.45
N GLN A 21 -11.64 -3.20 -0.46
CA GLN A 21 -12.72 -3.80 -1.25
C GLN A 21 -14.13 -3.32 -0.86
N ASP A 22 -14.30 -2.85 0.37
CA ASP A 22 -15.58 -2.36 0.86
C ASP A 22 -15.77 -0.87 0.51
N ASN A 23 -14.68 -0.14 0.25
CA ASN A 23 -14.72 1.31 -0.01
C ASN A 23 -15.25 1.64 -1.42
N ASN A 24 -15.82 2.84 -1.60
CA ASN A 24 -16.30 3.30 -2.90
C ASN A 24 -15.13 3.68 -3.81
N LEU A 25 -15.06 3.15 -5.02
CA LEU A 25 -14.00 3.45 -6.00
C LEU A 25 -14.34 4.72 -6.78
N LEU A 26 -13.53 5.76 -6.63
CA LEU A 26 -13.70 7.03 -7.36
C LEU A 26 -13.00 7.04 -8.73
N GLY A 27 -11.91 6.27 -8.88
CA GLY A 27 -11.19 6.20 -10.14
C GLY A 27 -10.02 5.23 -10.08
N LYS A 28 -9.63 4.71 -11.25
CA LYS A 28 -8.48 3.81 -11.43
C LYS A 28 -7.37 4.55 -12.17
N PHE A 29 -6.13 4.17 -11.86
CA PHE A 29 -4.97 4.59 -12.63
C PHE A 29 -4.42 3.43 -13.42
N GLU A 30 -4.07 3.70 -14.66
CA GLU A 30 -3.18 2.85 -15.43
C GLU A 30 -1.82 3.54 -15.50
N LEU A 31 -0.82 2.85 -14.95
CA LEU A 31 0.58 3.18 -15.12
C LEU A 31 1.22 1.99 -15.82
N SER A 32 1.68 2.22 -17.05
CA SER A 32 2.40 1.22 -17.83
C SER A 32 3.90 1.37 -17.63
N GLY A 33 4.67 0.32 -17.95
CA GLY A 33 6.13 0.40 -17.90
C GLY A 33 6.75 0.51 -16.51
N ILE A 34 6.01 0.16 -15.44
CA ILE A 34 6.60 0.02 -14.10
C ILE A 34 7.57 -1.16 -14.12
N VAL A 35 8.86 -0.86 -14.09
CA VAL A 35 9.91 -1.89 -13.95
C VAL A 35 9.80 -2.51 -12.56
N PRO A 36 9.91 -3.84 -12.37
CA PRO A 36 10.01 -4.43 -11.04
C PRO A 36 11.16 -3.79 -10.24
N ALA A 37 10.97 -3.56 -8.94
CA ALA A 37 12.03 -3.06 -8.06
C ALA A 37 12.19 -3.94 -6.83
N PRO A 38 13.37 -3.91 -6.18
CA PRO A 38 13.55 -4.46 -4.86
C PRO A 38 12.52 -3.89 -3.88
N HIS A 39 12.02 -4.75 -3.00
CA HIS A 39 11.11 -4.36 -1.93
C HIS A 39 11.72 -3.25 -1.08
N GLY A 40 10.88 -2.34 -0.57
CA GLY A 40 11.30 -1.26 0.34
C GLY A 40 11.80 0.02 -0.32
N VAL A 41 11.94 0.08 -1.66
CA VAL A 41 12.29 1.31 -2.39
C VAL A 41 11.02 2.04 -2.86
N PRO A 42 10.66 3.22 -2.31
CA PRO A 42 9.46 3.94 -2.73
C PRO A 42 9.63 4.54 -4.13
N ARG A 43 8.90 4.02 -5.12
CA ARG A 43 8.98 4.47 -6.53
C ARG A 43 7.77 5.26 -6.99
N ILE A 44 6.60 4.97 -6.42
CA ILE A 44 5.34 5.65 -6.76
C ILE A 44 5.10 6.80 -5.78
N ALA A 45 4.97 8.02 -6.30
CA ALA A 45 4.48 9.18 -5.58
C ALA A 45 3.02 9.42 -5.92
N VAL A 46 2.21 9.65 -4.89
CA VAL A 46 0.81 10.04 -5.02
C VAL A 46 0.63 11.43 -4.41
N ALA A 47 0.03 12.34 -5.18
CA ALA A 47 -0.29 13.69 -4.74
C ALA A 47 -1.80 13.92 -4.84
N PHE A 48 -2.39 14.39 -3.73
CA PHE A 48 -3.79 14.75 -3.64
C PHE A 48 -3.88 16.28 -3.58
N ASN A 49 -4.63 16.88 -4.49
CA ASN A 49 -4.87 18.31 -4.53
C ASN A 49 -6.38 18.59 -4.57
N VAL A 50 -6.82 19.55 -3.77
CA VAL A 50 -8.19 20.03 -3.74
C VAL A 50 -8.16 21.49 -4.12
N ASP A 51 -8.92 21.87 -5.14
CA ASP A 51 -9.06 23.27 -5.52
C ASP A 51 -10.22 23.97 -4.79
N ALA A 52 -10.32 25.29 -4.97
CA ALA A 52 -11.34 26.10 -4.33
C ALA A 52 -12.77 25.76 -4.77
N ASN A 53 -12.95 25.04 -5.89
CA ASN A 53 -14.24 24.59 -6.39
C ASN A 53 -14.64 23.21 -5.83
N GLY A 54 -13.77 22.60 -5.01
CA GLY A 54 -13.96 21.26 -4.50
C GLY A 54 -13.69 20.17 -5.53
N ILE A 55 -12.97 20.47 -6.61
CA ILE A 55 -12.52 19.47 -7.57
C ILE A 55 -11.28 18.78 -6.99
N PHE A 56 -11.36 17.46 -6.91
CA PHE A 56 -10.29 16.62 -6.37
C PHE A 56 -9.40 16.15 -7.50
N ASN A 57 -8.13 16.54 -7.49
CA ASN A 57 -7.13 16.09 -8.43
C ASN A 57 -6.20 15.10 -7.74
N VAL A 58 -6.13 13.89 -8.27
CA VAL A 58 -5.17 12.88 -7.79
C VAL A 58 -4.18 12.60 -8.90
N SER A 59 -2.90 12.82 -8.61
CA SER A 59 -1.80 12.55 -9.54
C SER A 59 -0.93 11.43 -8.97
N VAL A 60 -0.55 10.49 -9.83
CA VAL A 60 0.36 9.40 -9.51
C VAL A 60 1.56 9.49 -10.45
N ALA A 61 2.77 9.38 -9.92
CA ALA A 61 4.00 9.43 -10.71
C ALA A 61 4.96 8.31 -10.28
N ASP A 62 5.54 7.59 -11.24
CA ASP A 62 6.72 6.76 -11.03
C ASP A 62 7.96 7.65 -11.12
N LYS A 63 8.65 7.80 -9.98
CA LYS A 63 9.86 8.64 -9.86
C LYS A 63 11.03 8.14 -10.70
N THR A 64 10.99 6.90 -11.17
CA THR A 64 12.10 6.28 -11.91
C THR A 64 11.99 6.53 -13.40
N THR A 65 10.80 6.32 -13.94
CA THR A 65 10.52 6.49 -15.36
C THR A 65 10.07 7.92 -15.68
N GLY A 66 9.67 8.69 -14.67
CA GLY A 66 9.07 10.01 -14.82
C GLY A 66 7.64 9.97 -15.36
N GLN A 67 7.09 8.77 -15.63
CA GLN A 67 5.72 8.63 -16.09
C GLN A 67 4.77 9.06 -14.99
N SER A 68 3.75 9.83 -15.37
CA SER A 68 2.71 10.28 -14.47
C SER A 68 1.35 10.19 -15.12
N ASN A 69 0.35 9.95 -14.29
CA ASN A 69 -1.05 9.94 -14.68
C ASN A 69 -1.85 10.74 -13.65
N ARG A 70 -2.93 11.40 -14.09
CA ARG A 70 -3.78 12.24 -13.25
C ARG A 70 -5.23 11.94 -13.55
N ILE A 71 -6.03 11.82 -12.49
CA ILE A 71 -7.48 11.83 -12.58
C ILE A 71 -8.03 13.09 -11.92
N THR A 72 -9.10 13.61 -12.49
CA THR A 72 -9.88 14.72 -11.94
C THR A 72 -11.23 14.16 -11.53
N ILE A 73 -11.54 14.27 -10.25
CA ILE A 73 -12.78 13.84 -9.64
C ILE A 73 -13.58 15.12 -9.38
N THR A 74 -14.57 15.37 -10.23
CA THR A 74 -15.46 16.53 -10.09
C THR A 74 -16.62 16.21 -9.14
N ASN A 75 -17.17 17.25 -8.53
CA ASN A 75 -18.19 17.20 -7.49
C ASN A 75 -19.61 16.91 -8.05
N ASP A 76 -19.71 16.46 -9.30
CA ASP A 76 -20.92 16.56 -10.12
C ASP A 76 -21.79 15.29 -10.04
N LYS A 77 -21.27 14.21 -9.46
CA LYS A 77 -22.02 12.99 -9.15
C LYS A 77 -22.16 12.85 -7.64
N ALA A 78 -23.30 13.32 -7.14
CA ALA A 78 -23.93 12.92 -5.89
C ALA A 78 -22.95 12.59 -4.74
N ARG A 79 -22.48 13.62 -4.04
CA ARG A 79 -22.04 13.43 -2.64
C ARG A 79 -23.14 12.62 -1.94
N LEU A 80 -22.71 11.58 -1.23
CA LEU A 80 -23.58 10.75 -0.42
C LEU A 80 -24.54 11.66 0.37
N PRO A 81 -25.85 11.35 0.40
CA PRO A 81 -26.82 12.14 1.14
C PRO A 81 -26.32 12.36 2.58
N LYS A 82 -26.66 13.50 3.21
CA LYS A 82 -26.21 13.79 4.59
C LYS A 82 -26.50 12.65 5.57
N GLU A 83 -27.60 11.94 5.36
CA GLU A 83 -28.01 10.76 6.12
C GLU A 83 -27.09 9.56 5.92
N GLU A 84 -26.56 9.39 4.71
CA GLU A 84 -25.57 8.36 4.39
C GLU A 84 -24.21 8.71 5.01
N ILE A 85 -23.81 10.00 4.97
CA ILE A 85 -22.60 10.48 5.66
C ILE A 85 -22.68 10.19 7.16
N GLY A 86 -23.83 10.48 7.79
CA GLY A 86 -24.05 10.19 9.21
C GLY A 86 -23.99 8.70 9.54
N ARG A 87 -24.54 7.84 8.67
CA ARG A 87 -24.42 6.38 8.80
C ARG A 87 -22.98 5.92 8.68
N MET A 88 -22.20 6.44 7.72
CA MET A 88 -20.79 6.09 7.56
C MET A 88 -19.95 6.50 8.77
N ILE A 89 -20.19 7.67 9.36
CA ILE A 89 -19.46 8.10 10.57
C ILE A 89 -19.75 7.13 11.73
N ASN A 90 -21.01 6.78 11.94
CA ASN A 90 -21.39 5.83 12.99
C ASN A 90 -20.82 4.42 12.74
N GLU A 91 -20.81 3.96 11.49
CA GLU A 91 -20.20 2.68 11.14
C GLU A 91 -18.69 2.70 11.33
N ALA A 92 -18.01 3.77 10.90
CA ALA A 92 -16.58 3.94 11.10
C ALA A 92 -16.21 3.89 12.59
N GLU A 93 -16.94 4.58 13.46
CA GLU A 93 -16.73 4.53 14.91
C GLU A 93 -16.99 3.13 15.49
N LYS A 94 -18.05 2.45 15.04
CA LYS A 94 -18.38 1.09 15.48
C LYS A 94 -17.33 0.06 15.07
N TYR A 95 -16.76 0.20 13.87
CA TYR A 95 -15.77 -0.74 13.33
C TYR A 95 -14.33 -0.36 13.66
N LYS A 96 -14.08 0.85 14.17
CA LYS A 96 -12.75 1.33 14.56
C LYS A 96 -11.96 0.31 15.42
N PRO A 97 -12.51 -0.32 16.47
CA PRO A 97 -11.74 -1.26 17.30
C PRO A 97 -11.35 -2.55 16.54
N LYS A 98 -12.23 -3.03 15.66
CA LYS A 98 -11.95 -4.19 14.80
C LYS A 98 -10.95 -3.85 13.69
N GLY A 99 -11.06 -2.64 13.15
CA GLY A 99 -10.15 -2.08 12.17
C GLY A 99 -8.74 -1.89 12.72
N GLU A 100 -8.61 -1.42 13.96
CA GLU A 100 -7.32 -1.24 14.64
C GLU A 100 -6.58 -2.57 14.84
N ALA A 101 -7.28 -3.63 15.28
CA ALA A 101 -6.67 -4.95 15.42
C ALA A 101 -6.25 -5.55 14.07
N ALA A 102 -7.09 -5.40 13.04
CA ALA A 102 -6.77 -5.84 11.68
C ALA A 102 -5.60 -5.06 11.09
N ALA A 103 -5.59 -3.73 11.26
CA ALA A 103 -4.51 -2.86 10.83
C ALA A 103 -3.21 -3.20 11.54
N ALA A 104 -3.22 -3.39 12.87
CA ALA A 104 -2.05 -3.79 13.64
C ALA A 104 -1.47 -5.14 13.15
N ARG A 105 -2.33 -6.11 12.84
CA ARG A 105 -1.92 -7.39 12.25
C ARG A 105 -1.27 -7.19 10.87
N ILE A 106 -1.87 -6.38 10.00
CA ILE A 106 -1.33 -6.09 8.66
C ILE A 106 0.00 -5.35 8.77
N THR A 107 0.10 -4.32 9.61
CA THR A 107 1.34 -3.57 9.85
C THR A 107 2.44 -4.50 10.36
N SER A 108 2.12 -5.40 11.30
CA SER A 108 3.08 -6.38 11.80
C SER A 108 3.51 -7.37 10.72
N LYS A 109 2.57 -7.86 9.89
CA LYS A 109 2.87 -8.74 8.74
C LYS A 109 3.79 -8.05 7.74
N ASN A 110 3.44 -6.83 7.31
CA ASN A 110 4.24 -6.05 6.35
C ASN A 110 5.62 -5.68 6.92
N GLY A 111 5.71 -5.45 8.22
CA GLY A 111 6.98 -5.21 8.92
C GLY A 111 7.89 -6.44 8.89
N LEU A 112 7.34 -7.62 9.19
CA LEU A 112 8.07 -8.88 9.11
C LEU A 112 8.50 -9.18 7.67
N GLU A 113 7.60 -8.99 6.70
CA GLU A 113 7.88 -9.17 5.27
C GLU A 113 9.04 -8.26 4.81
N SER A 114 8.94 -6.97 5.10
CA SER A 114 10.00 -6.01 4.75
C SER A 114 11.34 -6.40 5.38
N TYR A 115 11.32 -6.83 6.65
CA TYR A 115 12.53 -7.23 7.36
C TYR A 115 13.15 -8.51 6.79
N ALA A 116 12.34 -9.54 6.52
CA ALA A 116 12.80 -10.81 5.97
C ALA A 116 13.42 -10.62 4.58
N TYR A 117 12.79 -9.85 3.69
CA TYR A 117 13.37 -9.55 2.37
C TYR A 117 14.63 -8.70 2.45
N ASN A 118 14.71 -7.72 3.36
CA ASN A 118 15.93 -6.95 3.57
C ASN A 118 17.09 -7.81 4.06
N LEU A 119 16.83 -8.74 4.99
CA LEU A 119 17.82 -9.70 5.46
C LEU A 119 18.29 -10.62 4.33
N ARG A 120 17.35 -11.17 3.55
CA ARG A 120 17.67 -12.01 2.39
C ARG A 120 18.58 -11.28 1.41
N ASN A 121 18.24 -10.03 1.05
CA ASN A 121 19.06 -9.21 0.16
C ASN A 121 20.46 -8.99 0.73
N SER A 122 20.58 -8.77 2.05
CA SER A 122 21.85 -8.56 2.74
C SER A 122 22.72 -9.82 2.76
N LEU A 123 22.11 -11.00 2.91
CA LEU A 123 22.79 -12.30 2.83
C LEU A 123 23.31 -12.59 1.42
N THR A 124 22.55 -12.22 0.39
CA THR A 124 22.92 -12.44 -1.01
C THR A 124 23.83 -11.34 -1.59
N ASP A 125 24.14 -10.28 -0.83
CA ASP A 125 25.00 -9.19 -1.29
C ASP A 125 26.47 -9.63 -1.25
N GLU A 126 27.11 -9.72 -2.42
CA GLU A 126 28.53 -10.06 -2.57
C GLU A 126 29.47 -9.15 -1.75
N LYS A 127 29.05 -7.92 -1.41
CA LYS A 127 29.84 -7.00 -0.57
C LYS A 127 29.80 -7.35 0.92
N LEU A 128 28.79 -8.12 1.32
CA LEU A 128 28.60 -8.61 2.69
C LEU A 128 28.94 -10.10 2.82
N ALA A 129 29.06 -10.81 1.70
CA ALA A 129 29.53 -12.19 1.63
C ALA A 129 30.87 -12.34 2.38
N GLY A 130 30.94 -13.32 3.30
CA GLY A 130 32.11 -13.59 4.11
C GLY A 130 32.30 -12.70 5.36
N LYS A 131 31.37 -11.79 5.66
CA LYS A 131 31.33 -11.06 6.95
C LYS A 131 30.61 -11.82 8.06
N PHE A 132 29.89 -12.88 7.71
CA PHE A 132 29.19 -13.77 8.62
C PHE A 132 30.00 -15.05 8.83
N ASN A 133 29.88 -15.67 10.01
CA ASN A 133 30.38 -17.03 10.17
C ASN A 133 29.48 -17.98 9.38
N LEU A 134 30.07 -19.01 8.77
CA LEU A 134 29.35 -19.97 7.92
C LEU A 134 28.18 -20.68 8.62
N LEU A 135 28.31 -20.96 9.93
CA LEU A 135 27.24 -21.57 10.72
C LEU A 135 26.08 -20.59 10.95
N ASP A 136 26.39 -19.33 11.28
CA ASP A 136 25.39 -18.29 11.51
C ASP A 136 24.65 -17.91 10.20
N GLU A 137 25.36 -17.97 9.07
CA GLU A 137 24.81 -17.65 7.75
C GLU A 137 23.77 -18.69 7.30
N SER A 138 24.06 -19.98 7.46
CA SER A 138 23.13 -21.06 7.10
C SER A 138 21.87 -21.06 7.98
N GLU A 139 22.02 -20.81 9.29
CA GLU A 139 20.88 -20.70 10.20
C GLU A 139 20.01 -19.48 9.87
N LEU A 140 20.63 -18.34 9.55
CA LEU A 140 19.92 -17.12 9.18
C LEU A 140 19.19 -17.28 7.84
N GLU A 141 19.81 -17.90 6.84
CA GLU A 141 19.18 -18.17 5.55
C GLU A 141 17.95 -19.09 5.69
N SER A 142 18.06 -20.16 6.49
CA SER A 142 16.92 -21.05 6.76
C SER A 142 15.76 -20.29 7.42
N ALA A 143 16.05 -19.52 8.47
CA ALA A 143 15.03 -18.78 9.20
C ALA A 143 14.33 -17.71 8.33
N VAL A 144 15.09 -17.03 7.46
CA VAL A 144 14.54 -16.04 6.53
C VAL A 144 13.66 -16.69 5.46
N ASN A 145 14.09 -17.83 4.90
CA ASN A 145 13.31 -18.55 3.90
C ASN A 145 12.01 -19.13 4.49
N ASP A 146 12.05 -19.67 5.71
CA ASP A 146 10.86 -20.15 6.41
C ASP A 146 9.86 -19.01 6.67
N ALA A 147 10.36 -17.85 7.10
CA ALA A 147 9.53 -16.67 7.32
C ALA A 147 8.87 -16.17 6.02
N ILE A 148 9.61 -16.12 4.92
CA ILE A 148 9.07 -15.74 3.60
C ILE A 148 8.03 -16.76 3.13
N SER A 149 8.32 -18.06 3.24
CA SER A 149 7.36 -19.11 2.86
C SER A 149 6.07 -19.05 3.68
N TRP A 150 6.15 -18.69 4.97
CA TRP A 150 4.96 -18.50 5.81
C TRP A 150 4.18 -17.23 5.43
N LEU A 151 4.86 -16.18 4.97
CA LEU A 151 4.22 -14.94 4.54
C LEU A 151 3.47 -15.08 3.21
N ASP A 152 4.01 -15.91 2.30
CA ASP A 152 3.50 -16.18 0.94
C ASP A 152 2.38 -17.22 0.90
N ALA A 153 2.22 -18.03 1.95
CA ALA A 153 1.14 -19.02 2.10
C ALA A 153 -0.23 -18.39 2.40
#